data_AF-A0A7S4Q224-F1
#
_entry.id   AF-A0A7S4Q224-F1
#
_cell.length_a   1.000
_cell.length_b   1.000
_cell.length_c   1.000
_cell.angle_alpha   90.00
_cell.angle_beta   90.00
_cell.angle_gamma   90.00
#
_symmetry.space_group_name_H-M   'P 1'
#
loop_
_entity.id
_entity.type
_entity.pdbx_description
1 polymer ?
#
loop_
_entity_poly.entity_id
_entity_poly.type
_entity_poly.pdbx_seq_one_letter_code
_entity_poly.pdbx_strand_id
1 'polypeptide(L)'
;MLTLLSATDGAGAVWQFHAFALATVLAGSAGIRATLPLFLVSLFHLIDPDHVPLSPQTEWLGYWFICVCLGILLIIEILADLIPAVDHALHAILTPVHAVAGALAAATPDYAGGWLARLPMAVAGAGLALSAHGSKSAFRVQSTATTAGAMNPATSICGTLSATLAIALSAFVTLLALVLAAMFIAFCVWSCITIRQTARRINFRQAGLAVIGANRFRRAGQAHDTAGSAERGRLGPAEMSAVEPAEARARPLVPNFTGGSIAAESG
;
A
#
# COMPACT_ATOMS: atom_id res chain seq x y z
N MET A 1 27.47 -15.73 47.49
CA MET A 1 27.59 -14.29 47.16
C MET A 1 28.68 -14.06 46.12
N LEU A 2 28.73 -14.87 45.06
CA LEU A 2 29.69 -14.73 43.93
C LEU A 2 29.03 -15.10 42.58
N THR A 3 27.70 -15.21 42.55
CA THR A 3 26.89 -15.55 41.36
C THR A 3 26.10 -14.35 40.84
N LEU A 4 26.43 -13.13 41.30
CA LEU A 4 25.84 -11.87 40.84
C LEU A 4 26.84 -11.01 40.04
N LEU A 5 28.04 -11.55 39.76
CA LEU A 5 29.15 -10.88 39.07
C LEU A 5 29.40 -11.40 37.65
N SER A 6 28.44 -12.10 37.03
CA SER A 6 28.44 -12.28 35.56
C SER A 6 27.60 -11.21 34.84
N ALA A 7 27.18 -10.18 35.57
CA ALA A 7 26.45 -9.05 35.04
C ALA A 7 27.40 -8.03 34.39
N THR A 8 28.19 -8.42 33.40
CA THR A 8 28.79 -7.51 32.39
C THR A 8 29.40 -8.29 31.24
N ASP A 9 28.57 -8.94 30.42
CA ASP A 9 28.99 -9.23 29.06
C ASP A 9 28.10 -8.37 28.17
N GLY A 10 28.61 -7.25 27.66
CA GLY A 10 27.91 -6.46 26.63
C GLY A 10 27.46 -7.34 25.45
N ALA A 11 28.10 -8.50 25.26
CA ALA A 11 27.65 -9.58 24.39
C ALA A 11 26.19 -10.00 24.66
N GLY A 12 25.79 -10.25 25.92
CA GLY A 12 24.42 -10.68 26.26
C GLY A 12 23.34 -9.66 25.87
N ALA A 13 23.63 -8.36 25.99
CA ALA A 13 22.72 -7.29 25.56
C ALA A 13 22.66 -7.15 24.03
N VAL A 14 23.80 -7.31 23.34
CA VAL A 14 23.88 -7.32 21.86
C VAL A 14 23.16 -8.55 21.29
N TRP A 15 23.27 -9.71 21.94
CA TRP A 15 22.51 -10.91 21.61
C TRP A 15 21.01 -10.67 21.81
N GLN A 16 20.56 -10.04 22.90
CA GLN A 16 19.12 -9.76 23.06
C GLN A 16 18.58 -8.79 22.00
N PHE A 17 19.37 -7.76 21.64
CA PHE A 17 18.98 -6.80 20.61
C PHE A 17 18.67 -7.48 19.26
N HIS A 18 19.42 -8.54 18.91
CA HIS A 18 19.19 -9.28 17.67
C HIS A 18 17.80 -9.91 17.57
N ALA A 19 17.24 -10.33 18.71
CA ALA A 19 16.01 -11.10 18.78
C ALA A 19 14.82 -10.15 18.69
N PHE A 20 14.97 -8.96 19.31
CA PHE A 20 14.01 -7.88 19.17
C PHE A 20 13.99 -7.32 17.74
N ALA A 21 15.16 -7.13 17.13
CA ALA A 21 15.27 -6.69 15.74
C ALA A 21 14.67 -7.70 14.76
N LEU A 22 15.04 -8.98 14.88
CA LEU A 22 14.52 -10.07 14.06
C LEU A 22 13.00 -10.17 14.19
N ALA A 23 12.45 -10.17 15.40
CA ALA A 23 11.01 -10.19 15.62
C ALA A 23 10.28 -9.00 15.00
N THR A 24 10.86 -7.80 15.07
CA THR A 24 10.28 -6.60 14.46
C THR A 24 10.23 -6.73 12.94
N VAL A 25 11.31 -7.23 12.33
CA VAL A 25 11.40 -7.46 10.88
C VAL A 25 10.45 -8.56 10.43
N LEU A 26 10.37 -9.66 11.18
CA LEU A 26 9.45 -10.76 10.92
C LEU A 26 7.99 -10.31 11.01
N ALA A 27 7.63 -9.55 12.05
CA ALA A 27 6.28 -9.00 12.23
C ALA A 27 5.91 -8.00 11.12
N GLY A 28 6.80 -7.06 10.79
CA GLY A 28 6.56 -6.12 9.70
C GLY A 28 6.39 -6.83 8.36
N SER A 29 7.20 -7.86 8.11
CA SER A 29 7.09 -8.70 6.91
C SER A 29 5.79 -9.51 6.87
N ALA A 30 5.28 -9.95 8.03
CA ALA A 30 3.99 -10.63 8.14
C ALA A 30 2.84 -9.75 7.67
N GLY A 31 2.93 -8.43 7.83
CA GLY A 31 1.96 -7.49 7.29
C GLY A 31 2.00 -7.36 5.76
N ILE A 32 3.17 -7.55 5.14
CA ILE A 32 3.29 -7.59 3.68
C ILE A 32 2.78 -8.93 3.14
N ARG A 33 3.13 -10.04 3.81
CA ARG A 33 2.76 -11.41 3.44
C ARG A 33 2.75 -12.27 4.70
N ALA A 34 1.60 -12.84 5.06
CA ALA A 34 1.41 -13.49 6.37
C ALA A 34 2.26 -14.76 6.50
N THR A 35 2.36 -15.56 5.44
CA THR A 35 3.00 -16.88 5.49
C THR A 35 4.52 -16.83 5.32
N LEU A 36 5.03 -15.83 4.60
CA LEU A 36 6.44 -15.69 4.25
C LEU A 36 7.40 -15.66 5.45
N PRO A 37 7.20 -14.85 6.50
CA PRO A 37 8.12 -14.82 7.63
C PRO A 37 8.14 -16.13 8.40
N LEU A 38 6.99 -16.78 8.59
CA LEU A 38 6.91 -18.08 9.27
C LEU A 38 7.62 -19.17 8.45
N PHE A 39 7.44 -19.17 7.13
CA PHE A 39 8.15 -20.08 6.22
C PHE A 39 9.67 -19.87 6.28
N LEU A 40 10.15 -18.63 6.20
CA LEU A 40 11.59 -18.34 6.20
C LEU A 40 12.24 -18.68 7.53
N VAL A 41 11.56 -18.44 8.66
CA VAL A 41 12.08 -18.83 9.98
C VAL A 41 12.16 -20.35 10.10
N SER A 42 11.12 -21.07 9.68
CA SER A 42 11.10 -22.54 9.66
C SER A 42 12.21 -23.10 8.78
N LEU A 43 12.40 -22.54 7.57
CA LEU A 43 13.44 -22.95 6.63
C LEU A 43 14.84 -22.67 7.16
N PHE A 44 15.09 -21.48 7.72
CA PHE A 44 16.40 -21.13 8.25
C PHE A 44 16.76 -21.95 9.47
N HIS A 45 15.81 -22.22 10.37
CA HIS A 45 16.03 -23.12 11.49
C HIS A 45 16.37 -24.54 11.03
N LEU A 46 15.74 -25.04 9.95
CA LEU A 46 16.07 -26.37 9.40
C LEU A 46 17.47 -26.45 8.77
N ILE A 47 17.98 -25.34 8.24
CA ILE A 47 19.31 -25.27 7.62
C ILE A 47 20.40 -25.07 8.68
N ASP A 48 20.15 -24.18 9.64
CA ASP A 48 21.11 -23.79 10.68
C ASP A 48 20.36 -23.52 12.00
N PRO A 49 20.10 -24.58 12.79
CA PRO A 49 19.34 -24.48 14.04
C PRO A 49 20.02 -23.59 15.09
N ASP A 50 21.35 -23.53 15.07
CA ASP A 50 22.15 -22.82 16.08
C ASP A 50 22.07 -21.30 15.88
N HIS A 51 21.98 -20.83 14.63
CA HIS A 51 21.86 -19.41 14.31
C HIS A 51 20.44 -18.86 14.44
N VAL A 52 19.41 -19.70 14.28
CA VAL A 52 18.00 -19.32 14.41
C VAL A 52 17.34 -20.16 15.50
N PRO A 53 17.64 -19.89 16.79
CA PRO A 53 17.00 -20.61 17.89
C PRO A 53 15.52 -20.25 17.98
N LEU A 54 14.67 -21.27 18.01
CA LEU A 54 13.23 -21.13 18.21
C LEU A 54 12.91 -21.17 19.69
N SER A 55 11.92 -20.39 20.11
CA SER A 55 11.39 -20.51 21.46
C SER A 55 10.70 -21.86 21.70
N PRO A 56 10.59 -22.33 22.95
CA PRO A 56 9.91 -23.59 23.28
C PRO A 56 8.47 -23.69 22.75
N GLN A 57 7.75 -22.55 22.68
CA GLN A 57 6.37 -22.48 22.20
C GLN A 57 6.26 -22.52 20.67
N THR A 58 7.37 -22.29 19.97
CA THR A 58 7.46 -22.24 18.52
C THR A 58 8.37 -23.33 17.94
N GLU A 59 8.84 -24.28 18.75
CA GLU A 59 9.64 -25.42 18.29
C GLU A 59 8.95 -26.23 17.17
N TRP A 60 7.61 -26.23 17.14
CA TRP A 60 6.85 -26.86 16.07
C TRP A 60 7.14 -26.28 14.68
N LEU A 61 7.60 -25.03 14.58
CA LEU A 61 8.09 -24.45 13.31
C LEU A 61 9.37 -25.14 12.83
N GLY A 62 10.12 -25.82 13.69
CA GLY A 62 11.32 -26.56 13.32
C GLY A 62 11.04 -27.90 12.65
N TYR A 63 9.78 -28.34 12.54
CA TYR A 63 9.46 -29.59 11.86
C TYR A 63 9.43 -29.42 10.33
N TRP A 64 10.11 -30.33 9.61
CA TRP A 64 10.20 -30.30 8.14
C TRP A 64 8.84 -30.29 7.45
N PHE A 65 7.83 -30.99 7.98
CA PHE A 65 6.49 -31.01 7.40
C PHE A 65 5.77 -29.66 7.56
N ILE A 66 5.99 -28.95 8.67
CA ILE A 66 5.47 -27.58 8.88
C ILE A 66 6.11 -26.64 7.87
N CYS A 67 7.43 -26.74 7.64
CA CYS A 67 8.11 -25.94 6.61
C CYS A 67 7.49 -26.16 5.21
N VAL A 68 7.21 -27.40 4.83
CA VAL A 68 6.58 -27.72 3.54
C VAL A 68 5.16 -27.15 3.47
N CYS A 69 4.35 -27.33 4.51
CA CYS A 69 3.01 -26.75 4.58
C CYS A 69 3.03 -25.22 4.46
N LEU A 70 3.95 -24.55 5.17
CA LEU A 70 4.15 -23.10 5.07
C LEU A 70 4.61 -22.68 3.68
N GLY A 71 5.46 -23.47 3.01
CA GLY A 71 5.88 -23.24 1.63
C GLY A 71 4.72 -23.35 0.63
N ILE A 72 3.84 -24.36 0.78
CA ILE A 72 2.62 -24.48 -0.03
C ILE A 72 1.70 -23.29 0.22
N LEU A 73 1.50 -22.92 1.49
CA LEU A 73 0.63 -21.79 1.85
C LEU A 73 1.18 -20.46 1.30
N LEU A 74 2.51 -20.30 1.26
CA LEU A 74 3.19 -19.18 0.63
C LEU A 74 2.93 -19.13 -0.88
N ILE A 75 3.02 -20.27 -1.58
CA ILE A 75 2.70 -20.34 -3.00
C ILE A 75 1.23 -19.95 -3.24
N ILE A 76 0.31 -20.47 -2.43
CA ILE A 76 -1.12 -20.10 -2.50
C ILE A 76 -1.31 -18.60 -2.27
N GLU A 77 -0.66 -18.02 -1.26
CA GLU A 77 -0.75 -16.59 -0.96
C GLU A 77 -0.18 -15.73 -2.11
N ILE A 78 0.89 -16.18 -2.76
CA ILE A 78 1.42 -15.52 -3.96
C ILE A 78 0.43 -15.61 -5.11
N LEU A 79 -0.09 -16.80 -5.42
CA LEU A 79 -1.02 -17.00 -6.53
C LEU A 79 -2.33 -16.23 -6.33
N ALA A 80 -2.81 -16.14 -5.10
CA ALA A 80 -4.01 -15.36 -4.77
C ALA A 80 -3.79 -13.86 -5.00
N ASP A 81 -2.60 -13.34 -4.66
CA ASP A 81 -2.18 -11.95 -4.88
C ASP A 81 -2.13 -11.56 -6.37
N LEU A 82 -2.15 -12.52 -7.30
CA LEU A 82 -2.08 -12.27 -8.75
C LEU A 82 -3.46 -12.03 -9.39
N ILE A 83 -4.57 -12.37 -8.72
CA ILE A 83 -5.93 -12.31 -9.29
C ILE A 83 -6.76 -11.22 -8.58
N PRO A 84 -6.93 -10.01 -9.17
CA PRO A 84 -7.51 -8.85 -8.48
C PRO A 84 -8.92 -9.04 -7.90
N ALA A 85 -9.76 -9.87 -8.55
CA ALA A 85 -11.13 -10.13 -8.10
C ALA A 85 -11.21 -11.07 -6.89
N VAL A 86 -10.25 -11.99 -6.74
CA VAL A 86 -10.14 -12.90 -5.60
C VAL A 86 -9.42 -12.21 -4.43
N ASP A 87 -8.48 -11.31 -4.76
CA ASP A 87 -7.63 -10.54 -3.85
C ASP A 87 -8.42 -9.72 -2.81
N HIS A 88 -9.46 -8.99 -3.21
CA HIS A 88 -10.20 -8.10 -2.30
C HIS A 88 -11.01 -8.83 -1.22
N ALA A 89 -11.66 -9.95 -1.57
CA ALA A 89 -12.39 -10.75 -0.60
C ALA A 89 -11.43 -11.52 0.32
N LEU A 90 -10.36 -12.06 -0.25
CA LEU A 90 -9.37 -12.81 0.50
C LEU A 90 -8.63 -11.92 1.51
N HIS A 91 -8.25 -10.69 1.15
CA HIS A 91 -7.55 -9.79 2.07
C HIS A 91 -8.40 -9.25 3.22
N ALA A 92 -9.70 -9.06 3.01
CA ALA A 92 -10.59 -8.74 4.12
C ALA A 92 -10.63 -9.87 5.15
N ILE A 93 -10.64 -11.13 4.69
CA ILE A 93 -10.62 -12.32 5.55
C ILE A 93 -9.22 -12.58 6.15
N LEU A 94 -8.15 -12.26 5.41
CA LEU A 94 -6.76 -12.44 5.85
C LEU A 94 -6.27 -11.32 6.77
N THR A 95 -6.98 -10.20 6.91
CA THR A 95 -6.58 -9.13 7.85
C THR A 95 -6.29 -9.65 9.27
N PRO A 96 -7.17 -10.45 9.91
CA PRO A 96 -6.83 -11.09 11.19
C PRO A 96 -5.68 -12.10 11.09
N VAL A 97 -5.53 -12.79 9.95
CA VAL A 97 -4.45 -13.74 9.71
C VAL A 97 -3.09 -13.02 9.71
N HIS A 98 -2.99 -11.84 9.11
CA HIS A 98 -1.77 -11.01 9.16
C HIS A 98 -1.43 -10.61 10.60
N ALA A 99 -2.42 -10.26 11.42
CA ALA A 99 -2.20 -9.94 12.83
C ALA A 99 -1.67 -11.16 13.61
N VAL A 100 -2.29 -12.32 13.44
CA VAL A 100 -1.89 -13.57 14.10
C VAL A 100 -0.51 -14.00 13.63
N ALA A 101 -0.24 -13.96 12.33
CA ALA A 101 1.06 -14.29 11.78
C ALA A 101 2.16 -13.35 12.30
N GLY A 102 1.87 -12.04 12.40
CA GLY A 102 2.78 -11.06 12.98
C GLY A 102 3.07 -11.32 14.46
N ALA A 103 2.04 -11.69 15.23
CA ALA A 103 2.18 -12.05 16.63
C ALA A 103 3.04 -13.31 16.80
N LEU A 104 2.76 -14.35 16.02
CA LEU A 104 3.50 -15.60 16.04
C LEU A 104 4.95 -15.38 15.63
N ALA A 105 5.20 -14.67 14.53
CA ALA A 105 6.54 -14.44 14.01
C ALA A 105 7.39 -13.58 14.97
N ALA A 106 6.78 -12.62 15.68
CA ALA A 106 7.45 -11.88 16.74
C ALA A 106 7.68 -12.70 18.02
N ALA A 107 6.87 -13.73 18.27
CA ALA A 107 7.03 -14.61 19.42
C ALA A 107 8.10 -15.70 19.20
N THR A 108 8.47 -15.96 17.95
CA THR A 108 9.36 -17.05 17.57
C THR A 108 10.78 -16.98 18.14
N PRO A 109 11.46 -15.81 18.15
CA PRO A 109 12.81 -15.73 18.70
C PRO A 109 12.86 -16.12 20.18
N ASP A 110 13.93 -16.79 20.59
CA ASP A 110 14.12 -17.11 21.99
C ASP A 110 14.70 -15.92 22.77
N TYR A 111 13.87 -15.34 23.64
CA TYR A 111 14.23 -14.19 24.47
C TYR A 111 14.67 -14.68 25.84
N ALA A 112 15.79 -14.17 26.38
CA ALA A 112 16.20 -14.58 27.72
C ALA A 112 15.26 -14.06 28.83
N GLY A 113 14.40 -13.07 28.56
CA GLY A 113 13.30 -12.67 29.44
C GLY A 113 12.10 -13.63 29.43
N GLY A 114 12.14 -14.69 28.62
CA GLY A 114 11.10 -15.70 28.50
C GLY A 114 9.75 -15.09 28.13
N TRP A 115 8.69 -15.57 28.80
CA TRP A 115 7.30 -15.13 28.58
C TRP A 115 7.09 -13.62 28.75
N LEU A 116 7.76 -12.99 29.73
CA LEU A 116 7.58 -11.57 30.03
C LEU A 116 8.09 -10.66 28.90
N ALA A 117 9.08 -11.10 28.14
CA ALA A 117 9.55 -10.41 26.95
C ALA A 117 8.74 -10.81 25.70
N ARG A 118 8.33 -12.08 25.60
CA ARG A 118 7.66 -12.62 24.41
C ARG A 118 6.24 -12.10 24.21
N LEU A 119 5.46 -11.99 25.28
CA LEU A 119 4.08 -11.48 25.22
C LEU A 119 3.99 -10.07 24.61
N PRO A 120 4.69 -9.05 25.14
CA PRO A 120 4.61 -7.71 24.59
C PRO A 120 5.14 -7.66 23.15
N MET A 121 6.12 -8.50 22.80
CA MET A 121 6.59 -8.63 21.41
C MET A 121 5.52 -9.23 20.50
N ALA A 122 4.78 -10.24 20.93
CA ALA A 122 3.68 -10.80 20.15
C ALA A 122 2.56 -9.77 19.92
N VAL A 123 2.18 -9.01 20.96
CA VAL A 123 1.17 -7.95 20.86
C VAL A 123 1.66 -6.82 19.94
N ALA A 124 2.90 -6.36 20.13
CA ALA A 124 3.51 -5.34 19.28
C ALA A 124 3.63 -5.83 17.83
N GLY A 125 4.00 -7.09 17.64
CA GLY A 125 4.12 -7.74 16.33
C GLY A 125 2.78 -7.83 15.59
N ALA A 126 1.70 -8.14 16.30
CA ALA A 126 0.35 -8.12 15.74
C ALA A 126 -0.03 -6.72 15.22
N GLY A 127 0.24 -5.68 16.03
CA GLY A 127 -0.02 -4.29 15.66
C GLY A 127 0.84 -3.81 14.49
N LEU A 128 2.12 -4.19 14.47
CA LEU A 128 3.06 -3.91 13.37
C LEU A 128 2.60 -4.55 12.06
N ALA A 129 2.20 -5.82 12.10
CA ALA A 129 1.71 -6.53 10.93
C ALA A 129 0.42 -5.91 10.39
N LEU A 130 -0.54 -5.57 11.26
CA LEU A 130 -1.78 -4.89 10.85
C LEU A 130 -1.50 -3.52 10.22
N SER A 131 -0.55 -2.76 10.77
CA SER A 131 -0.18 -1.44 10.26
C SER A 131 0.48 -1.54 8.87
N ALA A 132 1.38 -2.49 8.69
CA ALA A 132 2.02 -2.76 7.40
C ALA A 132 1.02 -3.30 6.37
N HIS A 133 0.13 -4.21 6.77
CA HIS A 133 -0.95 -4.73 5.93
C HIS A 133 -1.90 -3.62 5.48
N GLY A 134 -2.37 -2.79 6.41
CA GLY A 134 -3.22 -1.64 6.10
C GLY A 134 -2.55 -0.67 5.11
N SER A 135 -1.25 -0.44 5.26
CA SER A 135 -0.48 0.38 4.33
C SER A 135 -0.44 -0.25 2.93
N LYS A 136 -0.15 -1.55 2.81
CA LYS A 136 -0.17 -2.29 1.54
C LYS A 136 -1.55 -2.25 0.87
N SER A 137 -2.61 -2.48 1.65
CA SER A 137 -4.00 -2.41 1.16
C SER A 137 -4.35 -1.02 0.63
N ALA A 138 -3.94 0.04 1.34
CA ALA A 138 -4.12 1.43 0.87
C ALA A 138 -3.36 1.70 -0.46
N PHE A 139 -2.12 1.20 -0.59
CA PHE A 139 -1.37 1.32 -1.84
C PHE A 139 -2.04 0.61 -3.01
N ARG A 140 -2.65 -0.56 -2.79
CA ARG A 140 -3.37 -1.28 -3.85
C ARG A 140 -4.64 -0.57 -4.30
N VAL A 141 -5.41 0.01 -3.37
CA VAL A 141 -6.58 0.84 -3.72
C VAL A 141 -6.14 2.00 -4.62
N GLN A 142 -5.06 2.69 -4.23
CA GLN A 142 -4.50 3.78 -5.01
C GLN A 142 -3.93 3.32 -6.37
N SER A 143 -3.21 2.19 -6.40
CA SER A 143 -2.61 1.64 -7.62
C SER A 143 -3.67 1.17 -8.61
N THR A 144 -4.72 0.51 -8.13
CA THR A 144 -5.85 0.07 -8.95
C THR A 144 -6.61 1.26 -9.51
N ALA A 145 -6.87 2.29 -8.71
CA ALA A 145 -7.52 3.52 -9.16
C ALA A 145 -6.71 4.30 -10.21
N THR A 146 -5.38 4.21 -10.20
CA THR A 146 -4.50 4.98 -11.09
C THR A 146 -4.00 4.21 -12.32
N THR A 147 -3.93 2.87 -12.24
CA THR A 147 -3.32 2.02 -13.28
C THR A 147 -4.23 0.89 -13.77
N ALA A 148 -5.51 0.90 -13.38
CA ALA A 148 -6.48 -0.18 -13.63
C ALA A 148 -5.97 -1.57 -13.16
N GLY A 149 -5.08 -1.60 -12.17
CA GLY A 149 -4.52 -2.82 -11.58
C GLY A 149 -3.28 -3.39 -12.27
N ALA A 150 -2.78 -2.77 -13.35
CA ALA A 150 -1.59 -3.26 -14.06
C ALA A 150 -0.31 -3.25 -13.21
N MET A 151 -0.25 -2.39 -12.18
CA MET A 151 0.92 -2.25 -11.29
C MET A 151 0.83 -3.15 -10.03
N ASN A 152 -0.28 -3.86 -9.82
CA ASN A 152 -0.48 -4.74 -8.66
C ASN A 152 0.51 -5.93 -8.61
N PRO A 153 0.82 -6.63 -9.72
CA PRO A 153 1.82 -7.71 -9.70
C PRO A 153 3.23 -7.21 -9.35
N ALA A 154 3.65 -6.07 -9.92
CA ALA A 154 4.96 -5.49 -9.68
C ALA A 154 5.14 -5.08 -8.20
N THR A 155 4.13 -4.44 -7.61
CA THR A 155 4.16 -4.05 -6.19
C THR A 155 4.16 -5.26 -5.25
N SER A 156 3.45 -6.33 -5.62
CA SER A 156 3.45 -7.60 -4.88
C SER A 156 4.81 -8.29 -4.90
N ILE A 157 5.45 -8.37 -6.08
CA ILE A 157 6.80 -8.93 -6.23
C ILE A 157 7.82 -8.11 -5.44
N CYS A 158 7.81 -6.79 -5.57
CA CYS A 158 8.69 -5.90 -4.81
C CYS A 158 8.50 -6.11 -3.30
N GLY A 159 7.26 -6.12 -2.80
CA GLY A 159 7.00 -6.35 -1.38
C GLY A 159 7.55 -7.69 -0.89
N THR A 160 7.40 -8.74 -1.70
CA THR A 160 7.91 -10.09 -1.37
C THR A 160 9.44 -10.12 -1.34
N LEU A 161 10.11 -9.55 -2.35
CA LEU A 161 11.57 -9.46 -2.40
C LEU A 161 12.13 -8.63 -1.25
N SER A 162 11.53 -7.47 -0.97
CA SER A 162 11.95 -6.61 0.15
C SER A 162 11.78 -7.30 1.50
N ALA A 163 10.66 -8.00 1.72
CA ALA A 163 10.44 -8.76 2.96
C ALA A 163 11.45 -9.90 3.12
N THR A 164 11.66 -10.70 2.06
CA THR A 164 12.66 -11.78 2.07
C THR A 164 14.05 -11.26 2.36
N LEU A 165 14.48 -10.17 1.70
CA LEU A 165 15.79 -9.58 1.90
C LEU A 165 15.94 -9.04 3.33
N ALA A 166 14.92 -8.34 3.85
CA ALA A 166 14.95 -7.80 5.21
C ALA A 166 15.09 -8.92 6.24
N ILE A 167 14.32 -10.01 6.10
CA ILE A 167 14.38 -11.16 7.01
C ILE A 167 15.75 -11.85 6.92
N ALA A 168 16.24 -12.12 5.71
CA ALA A 168 17.55 -12.75 5.51
C ALA A 168 18.67 -11.91 6.13
N LEU A 169 18.70 -10.60 5.86
CA LEU A 169 19.69 -9.72 6.46
C LEU A 169 19.54 -9.64 7.98
N SER A 170 18.31 -9.61 8.51
CA SER A 170 18.12 -9.53 9.96
C SER A 170 18.57 -10.80 10.68
N ALA A 171 18.38 -11.96 10.04
CA ALA A 171 18.81 -13.25 10.55
C ALA A 171 20.35 -13.39 10.55
N PHE A 172 21.05 -12.91 9.52
CA PHE A 172 22.48 -13.14 9.35
C PHE A 172 23.38 -11.93 9.67
N VAL A 173 22.88 -10.70 9.56
CA VAL A 173 23.63 -9.45 9.75
C VAL A 173 22.72 -8.36 10.35
N THR A 174 22.31 -8.54 11.60
CA THR A 174 21.32 -7.70 12.30
C THR A 174 21.57 -6.19 12.16
N LEU A 175 22.82 -5.73 12.29
CA LEU A 175 23.19 -4.31 12.16
C LEU A 175 23.02 -3.76 10.74
N LEU A 176 23.41 -4.54 9.73
CA LEU A 176 23.27 -4.17 8.32
C LEU A 176 21.79 -4.18 7.90
N ALA A 177 21.01 -5.12 8.43
CA ALA A 177 19.57 -5.20 8.23
C ALA A 177 18.85 -3.94 8.71
N LEU A 178 19.24 -3.43 9.87
CA LEU A 178 18.63 -2.24 10.47
C LEU A 178 18.93 -0.98 9.66
N VAL A 179 20.18 -0.82 9.21
CA VAL A 179 20.59 0.28 8.32
C VAL A 179 19.85 0.20 6.98
N LEU A 180 19.79 -0.97 6.37
CA LEU A 180 19.12 -1.15 5.08
C LEU A 180 17.60 -1.04 5.18
N ALA A 181 16.99 -1.48 6.28
CA ALA A 181 15.57 -1.26 6.57
C ALA A 181 15.28 0.24 6.74
N ALA A 182 16.13 0.99 7.46
CA ALA A 182 15.98 2.44 7.58
C ALA A 182 16.12 3.15 6.22
N MET A 183 17.10 2.75 5.40
CA MET A 183 17.26 3.26 4.03
C MET A 183 16.07 2.93 3.14
N PHE A 184 15.53 1.72 3.26
CA PHE A 184 14.36 1.28 2.51
C PHE A 184 13.11 2.06 2.91
N ILE A 185 12.89 2.27 4.21
CA ILE A 185 11.80 3.12 4.71
C ILE A 185 11.95 4.56 4.19
N ALA A 186 13.16 5.12 4.24
CA ALA A 186 13.44 6.45 3.69
C ALA A 186 13.17 6.52 2.18
N PHE A 187 13.56 5.48 1.42
CA PHE A 187 13.29 5.36 -0.01
C PHE A 187 11.79 5.24 -0.30
N CYS A 188 11.04 4.44 0.47
CA CYS A 188 9.59 4.32 0.35
C CYS A 188 8.90 5.66 0.64
N VAL A 189 9.30 6.37 1.72
CA VAL A 189 8.78 7.70 2.06
C VAL A 189 9.09 8.70 0.94
N TRP A 190 10.32 8.74 0.44
CA TRP A 190 10.73 9.62 -0.67
C TRP A 190 9.95 9.32 -1.97
N SER A 191 9.77 8.04 -2.30
CA SER A 191 9.01 7.60 -3.47
C SER A 191 7.54 7.97 -3.35
N CYS A 192 6.95 7.80 -2.17
CA CYS A 192 5.56 8.22 -1.89
C CYS A 192 5.37 9.73 -2.01
N ILE A 193 6.33 10.52 -1.52
CA ILE A 193 6.32 11.98 -1.67
C ILE A 193 6.44 12.38 -3.15
N THR A 194 7.36 11.77 -3.90
CA THR A 194 7.62 12.08 -5.31
C THR A 194 6.43 11.71 -6.22
N ILE A 195 5.78 10.58 -5.96
CA ILE A 195 4.56 10.15 -6.67
C ILE A 195 3.39 11.09 -6.35
N ARG A 196 3.20 11.51 -5.09
CA ARG A 196 2.19 12.51 -4.69
C ARG A 196 2.42 13.86 -5.36
N GLN A 197 3.67 14.29 -5.50
CA GLN A 197 4.00 15.54 -6.18
C GLN A 197 3.75 15.48 -7.70
N THR A 198 4.00 14.33 -8.31
CA THR A 198 3.80 14.14 -9.75
C THR A 198 2.32 14.01 -10.12
N ALA A 199 1.54 13.31 -9.30
CA ALA A 199 0.09 13.19 -9.47
C ALA A 199 -0.64 14.54 -9.36
N ARG A 200 -0.19 15.43 -8.45
CA ARG A 200 -0.71 16.81 -8.37
C ARG A 200 -0.44 17.59 -9.66
N ARG A 201 0.72 17.42 -10.29
CA ARG A 201 1.06 18.13 -11.54
C ARG A 201 0.20 17.68 -12.73
N ILE A 202 -0.23 16.43 -12.80
CA ILE A 202 -1.04 15.90 -13.91
C ILE A 202 -2.48 16.42 -13.85
N ASN A 203 -3.07 16.50 -12.64
CA ASN A 203 -4.41 17.05 -12.44
C ASN A 203 -4.51 18.53 -12.84
N PHE A 204 -3.46 19.32 -12.61
CA PHE A 204 -3.40 20.71 -13.09
C PHE A 204 -3.35 20.82 -14.63
N ARG A 205 -2.74 19.86 -15.33
CA ARG A 205 -2.71 19.84 -16.81
C ARG A 205 -4.07 19.52 -17.41
N GLN A 206 -4.83 18.61 -16.79
CA GLN A 206 -6.19 18.29 -17.24
C GLN A 206 -7.17 19.44 -16.96
N ALA A 207 -7.04 20.14 -15.83
CA ALA A 207 -7.81 21.36 -15.56
C ALA A 207 -7.52 22.46 -16.60
N GLY A 208 -6.24 22.64 -16.97
CA GLY A 208 -5.85 23.59 -18.02
C GLY A 208 -6.44 23.24 -19.39
N LEU A 209 -6.44 21.96 -19.79
CA LEU A 209 -7.01 21.50 -21.06
C LEU A 209 -8.54 21.60 -21.09
N ALA A 210 -9.22 21.33 -19.97
CA ALA A 210 -10.66 21.53 -19.85
C ALA A 210 -11.06 23.01 -19.98
N VAL A 211 -10.29 23.91 -19.38
CA VAL A 211 -10.49 25.37 -19.51
C VAL A 211 -10.23 25.84 -20.95
N ILE A 212 -9.19 25.33 -21.61
CA ILE A 212 -8.90 25.64 -23.03
C ILE A 212 -10.04 25.13 -23.93
N GLY A 213 -10.55 23.93 -23.68
CA GLY A 213 -11.70 23.36 -24.39
C GLY A 213 -12.97 24.20 -24.23
N ALA A 214 -13.31 24.57 -22.98
CA ALA A 214 -14.48 25.39 -22.68
C ALA A 214 -14.42 26.77 -23.36
N ASN A 215 -13.24 27.41 -23.38
CA ASN A 215 -13.06 28.69 -24.07
C ASN A 215 -13.20 28.60 -25.59
N ARG A 216 -12.80 27.47 -26.21
CA ARG A 216 -13.03 27.24 -27.65
C ARG A 216 -14.52 27.14 -27.98
N PHE A 217 -15.29 26.40 -27.19
CA PHE A 217 -16.74 26.27 -27.39
C PHE A 217 -17.47 27.60 -27.22
N ARG A 218 -17.11 28.38 -26.18
CA ARG A 218 -17.72 29.70 -25.96
C ARG A 218 -17.41 30.66 -27.11
N ARG A 219 -16.18 30.67 -27.64
CA ARG A 219 -15.82 31.49 -28.82
C ARG A 219 -16.53 31.05 -30.09
N ALA A 220 -16.71 29.74 -30.29
CA ALA A 220 -17.47 29.22 -31.43
C ALA A 220 -18.95 29.63 -31.38
N GLY A 221 -19.58 29.59 -30.19
CA GLY A 221 -20.95 30.07 -29.99
C GLY A 221 -21.09 31.57 -30.25
N GLN A 222 -20.18 32.38 -29.68
CA GLN A 222 -20.18 33.83 -29.90
C GLN A 222 -19.98 34.22 -31.37
N ALA A 223 -19.15 33.48 -32.12
CA ALA A 223 -18.95 33.72 -33.55
C ALA A 223 -20.20 33.37 -34.39
N HIS A 224 -20.96 32.36 -33.97
CA HIS A 224 -22.22 31.99 -34.62
C HIS A 224 -23.32 33.03 -34.35
N ASP A 225 -23.40 33.53 -33.11
CA ASP A 225 -24.38 34.56 -32.73
C ASP A 225 -24.11 35.91 -33.42
N THR A 226 -22.85 36.31 -33.55
CA THR A 226 -22.49 37.54 -34.26
C THR A 226 -22.72 37.43 -35.76
N ALA A 227 -22.45 36.28 -36.38
CA ALA A 227 -22.74 36.03 -37.78
C ALA A 227 -24.26 36.09 -38.07
N GLY A 228 -25.08 35.42 -37.25
CA GLY A 228 -26.54 35.47 -37.39
C GLY A 228 -27.14 36.85 -37.10
N SER A 229 -26.51 37.64 -36.23
CA SER A 229 -26.92 39.04 -35.98
C SER A 229 -26.57 39.96 -37.15
N ALA A 230 -25.44 39.74 -37.81
CA ALA A 230 -25.04 40.48 -39.00
C ALA A 230 -25.90 40.14 -40.24
N GLU A 231 -26.33 38.89 -40.39
CA GLU A 231 -27.31 38.50 -41.42
C GLU A 231 -28.69 39.09 -41.15
N ARG A 232 -29.18 39.06 -39.90
CA ARG A 232 -30.45 39.69 -39.52
C ARG A 232 -30.51 41.19 -39.85
N GLY A 233 -29.40 41.90 -39.71
CA GLY A 233 -29.31 43.32 -40.07
C GLY A 233 -29.37 43.61 -41.58
N ARG A 234 -29.27 42.59 -42.44
CA ARG A 234 -29.40 42.70 -43.90
C ARG A 234 -30.78 42.32 -44.44
N LEU A 235 -31.64 41.71 -43.61
CA LEU A 235 -32.96 41.25 -44.01
C LEU A 235 -33.99 42.39 -44.02
N GLY A 236 -34.89 42.38 -44.98
CA GLY A 236 -36.00 43.33 -45.04
C GLY A 236 -37.11 43.03 -44.02
N PRO A 237 -38.03 43.99 -43.75
CA PRO A 237 -39.09 43.83 -42.74
C PRO A 237 -40.01 42.61 -42.97
N ALA A 238 -40.22 42.23 -44.23
CA ALA A 238 -41.06 41.10 -44.62
C ALA A 238 -40.36 39.73 -44.43
N GLU A 239 -39.03 39.69 -44.49
CA GLU A 239 -38.24 38.46 -44.31
C GLU A 239 -38.03 38.16 -42.83
N MET A 240 -37.94 39.21 -42.00
CA MET A 240 -37.73 39.07 -40.56
C MET A 240 -38.92 38.41 -39.83
N SER A 241 -40.15 38.60 -40.33
CA SER A 241 -41.36 37.98 -39.75
C SER A 241 -41.50 36.48 -40.06
N ALA A 242 -40.79 35.97 -41.07
CA ALA A 242 -40.79 34.55 -41.44
C ALA A 242 -39.72 33.74 -40.66
N VAL A 243 -38.64 34.39 -40.22
CA VAL A 243 -37.50 33.74 -39.53
C VAL A 243 -37.79 33.46 -38.05
N GLU A 244 -38.46 34.37 -37.37
CA GLU A 244 -38.77 34.27 -35.93
C GLU A 244 -39.51 32.97 -35.52
N PRO A 245 -40.57 32.52 -36.24
CA PRO A 245 -41.24 31.27 -35.91
C PRO A 245 -40.43 30.00 -36.26
N ALA A 246 -39.44 30.09 -37.16
CA ALA A 246 -38.59 28.96 -37.55
C ALA A 246 -37.45 28.70 -36.54
N GLU A 247 -36.81 29.76 -36.02
CA GLU A 247 -35.76 29.65 -34.99
C GLU A 247 -36.30 29.12 -33.66
N ALA A 248 -37.53 29.50 -33.27
CA ALA A 248 -38.17 29.01 -32.05
C ALA A 248 -38.33 27.47 -32.02
N ARG A 249 -38.42 26.83 -33.19
CA ARG A 249 -38.48 25.37 -33.32
C ARG A 249 -37.11 24.68 -33.37
N ALA A 250 -36.04 25.41 -33.72
CA ALA A 250 -34.72 24.85 -33.98
C ALA A 250 -33.73 25.00 -32.81
N ARG A 251 -34.08 25.71 -31.73
CA ARG A 251 -33.21 25.87 -30.56
C ARG A 251 -32.89 24.50 -29.94
N PRO A 252 -31.62 24.05 -29.94
CA PRO A 252 -31.23 22.88 -29.19
C PRO A 252 -31.44 23.17 -27.70
N LEU A 253 -32.02 22.23 -26.96
CA LEU A 253 -32.06 22.26 -25.50
C LEU A 253 -30.62 22.15 -24.99
N VAL A 254 -29.96 23.29 -24.81
CA VAL A 254 -28.66 23.35 -24.12
C VAL A 254 -28.91 22.93 -22.67
N PRO A 255 -28.30 21.85 -22.17
CA PRO A 255 -28.43 21.47 -20.78
C PRO A 255 -27.90 22.60 -19.89
N ASN A 256 -28.76 23.12 -19.02
CA ASN A 256 -28.43 24.19 -18.09
C ASN A 256 -27.51 23.67 -16.98
N PHE A 257 -26.20 23.63 -17.22
CA PHE A 257 -25.19 23.28 -16.21
C PHE A 257 -24.72 24.49 -15.39
N THR A 258 -25.63 25.37 -14.98
CA THR A 258 -25.32 26.40 -13.99
C THR A 258 -26.24 26.28 -12.79
N GLY A 259 -25.75 25.63 -11.73
CA GLY A 259 -26.48 25.53 -10.47
C GLY A 259 -25.91 24.48 -9.52
N GLY A 260 -24.65 24.64 -9.09
CA GLY A 260 -24.03 23.73 -8.12
C GLY A 260 -22.77 24.33 -7.51
N SER A 261 -22.83 25.61 -7.12
CA SER A 261 -21.78 26.22 -6.30
C SER A 261 -22.00 25.77 -4.87
N ILE A 262 -21.15 24.86 -4.41
CA ILE A 262 -21.04 24.41 -3.03
C ILE A 262 -20.61 25.63 -2.20
N ALA A 263 -21.54 26.22 -1.47
CA ALA A 263 -21.24 27.25 -0.48
C ALA A 263 -20.55 26.55 0.70
N ALA A 264 -19.33 27.00 1.00
CA ALA A 264 -18.64 26.66 2.24
C ALA A 264 -19.37 27.35 3.40
N GLU A 265 -20.01 26.57 4.26
CA GLU A 265 -20.46 27.03 5.57
C GLU A 265 -19.25 27.16 6.50
N SER A 266 -18.91 28.42 6.83
CA SER A 266 -18.16 28.77 8.03
C SER A 266 -19.16 28.98 9.17
N GLY A 267 -19.12 28.10 10.15
CA GLY A 267 -19.72 28.23 11.48
C GLY A 267 -18.78 27.63 12.50
#